data_AF-A0A919LV26-F1
#
_entry.id   AF-A0A919LV26-F1
#
_cell.length_a   1.000
_cell.length_b   1.000
_cell.length_c   1.000
_cell.angle_alpha   90.00
_cell.angle_beta   90.00
_cell.angle_gamma   90.00
#
_symmetry.space_group_name_H-M   'P 1'
#
loop_
_entity.id
_entity.type
_entity.pdbx_description
1 polymer ?
#
loop_
_entity_poly.entity_id
_entity_poly.type
_entity_poly.pdbx_seq_one_letter_code
_entity_poly.pdbx_strand_id
1 'polypeptide(L)'
;MKIVKPGKFLHLTLSAFICLGELQAQKTQTKLDLMQGIWEDTGNSLGPEKGFFIVRDIYSLGLTFWNETLDFPLSESVVGFQDNNSGDGDSLFANSLKKDGPYYTVIDKGRTNKFGWVHQPFYFIPQYFEIREDFMAINGGKLHELTRLNRLPEIALRMLYNRGKRDRRDYIKDYLGIKVVEIKKQKETVYSLPDKPTNIQLSEGDVVTIVEENRGWLKIDYGAGNLGWIKKPFGK
;
A
#
# COMPACT_ATOMS: atom_id res chain seq x y z
N MET A 1 88.66 20.09 -7.16
CA MET A 1 88.22 19.26 -8.30
C MET A 1 87.14 18.30 -7.77
N LYS A 2 85.92 18.40 -8.33
CA LYS A 2 84.72 17.52 -8.32
C LYS A 2 84.54 16.52 -7.15
N ILE A 3 83.58 16.72 -6.23
CA ILE A 3 82.15 16.29 -6.29
C ILE A 3 81.95 14.83 -6.71
N VAL A 4 81.50 13.98 -5.78
CA VAL A 4 80.41 13.01 -6.01
C VAL A 4 79.52 12.98 -4.75
N LYS A 5 78.22 13.19 -4.97
CA LYS A 5 77.13 13.26 -3.98
C LYS A 5 76.57 11.87 -3.65
N PRO A 6 75.90 11.69 -2.50
CA PRO A 6 75.43 10.40 -2.01
C PRO A 6 74.22 9.88 -2.81
N GLY A 7 74.22 8.55 -3.03
CA GLY A 7 73.15 7.82 -3.72
C GLY A 7 71.84 7.83 -2.93
N LYS A 8 70.75 8.14 -3.63
CA LYS A 8 69.38 8.06 -3.12
C LYS A 8 68.91 6.61 -3.16
N PHE A 9 68.56 6.06 -1.99
CA PHE A 9 67.76 4.84 -1.88
C PHE A 9 66.35 5.12 -2.40
N LEU A 10 65.93 4.37 -3.41
CA LEU A 10 64.57 4.38 -3.93
C LEU A 10 63.74 3.38 -3.11
N HIS A 11 62.98 3.87 -2.12
CA HIS A 11 61.97 3.07 -1.44
C HIS A 11 60.75 2.96 -2.36
N LEU A 12 60.58 1.82 -3.03
CA LEU A 12 59.31 1.43 -3.62
C LEU A 12 58.35 1.05 -2.48
N THR A 13 57.45 1.96 -2.10
CA THR A 13 56.27 1.60 -1.31
C THR A 13 55.21 1.06 -2.26
N LEU A 14 55.04 -0.26 -2.23
CA LEU A 14 53.95 -0.99 -2.86
C LEU A 14 52.66 -0.66 -2.08
N SER A 15 51.95 0.40 -2.48
CA SER A 15 50.63 0.71 -1.94
C SER A 15 49.62 -0.30 -2.46
N ALA A 16 49.40 -1.36 -1.70
CA ALA A 16 48.26 -2.24 -1.89
C ALA A 16 46.98 -1.44 -1.59
N PHE A 17 46.31 -0.99 -2.65
CA PHE A 17 44.91 -0.56 -2.59
C PHE A 17 44.07 -1.79 -2.24
N ILE A 18 43.81 -2.00 -0.94
CA ILE A 18 42.71 -2.84 -0.50
C ILE A 18 41.44 -2.07 -0.84
N CYS A 19 40.88 -2.35 -2.02
CA CYS A 19 39.48 -2.08 -2.30
C CYS A 19 38.64 -2.87 -1.30
N LEU A 20 38.43 -2.30 -0.11
CA LEU A 20 37.24 -2.55 0.69
C LEU A 20 36.07 -2.02 -0.15
N GLY A 21 35.66 -2.81 -1.13
CA GLY A 21 34.36 -2.67 -1.74
C GLY A 21 33.36 -2.90 -0.62
N GLU A 22 32.69 -1.83 -0.19
CA GLU A 22 31.41 -1.92 0.48
C GLU A 22 30.48 -2.65 -0.48
N LEU A 23 30.47 -3.98 -0.39
CA LEU A 23 29.34 -4.80 -0.80
C LEU A 23 28.20 -4.35 0.12
N GLN A 24 27.53 -3.25 -0.24
CA GLN A 24 26.20 -2.99 0.25
C GLN A 24 25.39 -4.21 -0.20
N ALA A 25 25.17 -5.16 0.72
CA ALA A 25 24.28 -6.26 0.51
C ALA A 25 22.93 -5.64 0.13
N GLN A 26 22.64 -5.65 -1.16
CA GLN A 26 21.40 -5.13 -1.69
C GLN A 26 20.32 -6.02 -1.07
N LYS A 27 19.67 -5.50 -0.03
CA LYS A 27 18.73 -6.27 0.79
C LYS A 27 17.67 -6.79 -0.17
N THR A 28 17.68 -8.08 -0.44
CA THR A 28 16.69 -8.71 -1.31
C THR A 28 15.32 -8.39 -0.75
N GLN A 29 14.50 -7.71 -1.55
CA GLN A 29 13.14 -7.37 -1.17
C GLN A 29 12.36 -8.67 -1.01
N THR A 30 11.72 -8.86 0.15
CA THR A 30 10.91 -10.06 0.36
C THR A 30 9.62 -9.98 -0.46
N LYS A 31 8.99 -11.12 -0.73
CA LYS A 31 7.68 -11.13 -1.40
C LYS A 31 6.63 -10.27 -0.67
N LEU A 32 6.59 -10.30 0.67
CA LEU A 32 5.67 -9.44 1.42
C LEU A 32 6.00 -7.95 1.29
N ASP A 33 7.29 -7.58 1.20
CA ASP A 33 7.70 -6.21 0.92
C ASP A 33 7.26 -5.78 -0.50
N LEU A 34 7.29 -6.69 -1.48
CA LEU A 34 6.75 -6.46 -2.83
C LEU A 34 5.22 -6.36 -2.87
N MET A 35 4.50 -6.92 -1.90
CA MET A 35 3.04 -6.84 -1.84
C MET A 35 2.51 -5.52 -1.26
N GLN A 36 3.33 -4.75 -0.53
CA GLN A 36 2.86 -3.55 0.17
C GLN A 36 2.26 -2.53 -0.81
N GLY A 37 1.11 -1.94 -0.50
CA GLY A 37 0.47 -0.91 -1.31
C GLY A 37 -0.94 -1.25 -1.76
N ILE A 38 -1.37 -0.64 -2.87
CA ILE A 38 -2.73 -0.71 -3.40
C ILE A 38 -2.68 -1.48 -4.72
N TRP A 39 -3.64 -2.37 -4.90
CA TRP A 39 -3.75 -3.24 -6.07
C TRP A 39 -5.17 -3.21 -6.61
N GLU A 40 -5.34 -3.10 -7.92
CA GLU A 40 -6.63 -3.23 -8.62
C GLU A 40 -6.68 -4.57 -9.34
N ASP A 41 -7.80 -5.28 -9.20
CA ASP A 41 -8.08 -6.50 -9.97
C ASP A 41 -8.48 -6.17 -11.41
N THR A 42 -7.58 -6.48 -12.33
CA THR A 42 -7.76 -6.26 -13.77
C THR A 42 -8.34 -7.48 -14.48
N GLY A 43 -8.35 -8.65 -13.84
CA GLY A 43 -8.84 -9.90 -14.42
C GLY A 43 -10.36 -9.94 -14.63
N ASN A 44 -11.09 -9.02 -13.99
CA ASN A 44 -12.55 -8.90 -14.08
C ASN A 44 -13.04 -7.85 -15.09
N SER A 45 -12.20 -7.47 -16.06
CA SER A 45 -12.42 -6.37 -17.02
C SER A 45 -13.70 -6.44 -17.89
N LEU A 46 -14.41 -7.57 -17.91
CA LEU A 46 -15.66 -7.73 -18.65
C LEU A 46 -16.92 -7.31 -17.87
N GLY A 47 -16.81 -7.05 -16.55
CA GLY A 47 -17.92 -6.66 -15.69
C GLY A 47 -17.80 -5.24 -15.11
N PRO A 48 -18.90 -4.67 -14.58
CA PRO A 48 -18.86 -3.39 -13.86
C PRO A 48 -18.23 -3.49 -12.47
N GLU A 49 -17.88 -4.70 -12.04
CA GLU A 49 -17.28 -4.98 -10.74
C GLU A 49 -15.83 -4.46 -10.68
N LYS A 50 -15.54 -3.69 -9.63
CA LYS A 50 -14.21 -3.16 -9.31
C LYS A 50 -13.74 -3.77 -7.99
N GLY A 51 -12.59 -4.44 -8.03
CA GLY A 51 -11.94 -5.05 -6.87
C GLY A 51 -10.63 -4.35 -6.56
N PHE A 52 -10.41 -4.02 -5.28
CA PHE A 52 -9.15 -3.48 -4.79
C PHE A 52 -8.65 -4.25 -3.58
N PHE A 53 -7.32 -4.37 -3.48
CA PHE A 53 -6.63 -4.94 -2.33
C PHE A 53 -5.61 -3.93 -1.81
N ILE A 54 -5.65 -3.64 -0.52
CA ILE A 54 -4.71 -2.75 0.15
C ILE A 54 -3.92 -3.59 1.14
N VAL A 55 -2.61 -3.71 0.95
CA VAL A 55 -1.71 -4.47 1.85
C VAL A 55 -0.85 -3.48 2.63
N ARG A 56 -0.89 -3.60 3.95
CA ARG A 56 -0.07 -2.84 4.88
C ARG A 56 0.46 -3.75 5.99
N ASP A 57 1.77 -3.84 6.08
CA ASP A 57 2.49 -4.80 6.91
C ASP A 57 2.06 -6.24 6.57
N ILE A 58 1.43 -6.94 7.52
CA ILE A 58 0.86 -8.28 7.33
C ILE A 58 -0.65 -8.25 7.12
N TYR A 59 -1.27 -7.08 7.08
CA TYR A 59 -2.73 -6.96 6.94
C TYR A 59 -3.10 -6.62 5.52
N SER A 60 -4.19 -7.22 5.04
CA SER A 60 -4.83 -6.88 3.78
C SER A 60 -6.27 -6.44 4.01
N LEU A 61 -6.72 -5.48 3.22
CA LEU A 61 -8.12 -5.07 3.09
C LEU A 61 -8.55 -5.29 1.65
N GLY A 62 -9.52 -6.18 1.44
CA GLY A 62 -10.21 -6.37 0.17
C GLY A 62 -11.50 -5.58 0.15
N LEU A 63 -11.76 -4.85 -0.94
CA LEU A 63 -13.04 -4.23 -1.22
C LEU A 63 -13.45 -4.50 -2.66
N THR A 64 -14.68 -4.93 -2.85
CA THR A 64 -15.23 -5.20 -4.18
C THR A 64 -16.60 -4.59 -4.32
N PHE A 65 -16.83 -3.82 -5.38
CA PHE A 65 -18.11 -3.16 -5.61
C PHE A 65 -18.48 -3.09 -7.08
N TRP A 66 -19.78 -3.20 -7.33
CA TRP A 66 -20.44 -3.17 -8.65
C TRP A 66 -21.07 -1.81 -8.97
N ASN A 67 -21.34 -1.02 -7.94
CA ASN A 67 -21.99 0.29 -7.98
C ASN A 67 -21.61 1.08 -6.72
N GLU A 68 -22.06 2.33 -6.63
CA GLU A 68 -21.79 3.19 -5.47
C GLU A 68 -22.68 2.89 -4.24
N THR A 69 -23.08 1.63 -4.02
CA THR A 69 -23.80 1.25 -2.79
C THR A 69 -22.83 1.04 -1.64
N LEU A 70 -23.24 1.38 -0.42
CA LEU A 70 -22.41 1.18 0.78
C LEU A 70 -22.39 -0.28 1.28
N ASP A 71 -23.27 -1.13 0.75
CA ASP A 71 -23.36 -2.54 1.14
C ASP A 71 -22.51 -3.43 0.23
N PHE A 72 -21.24 -3.05 0.10
CA PHE A 72 -20.26 -3.80 -0.66
C PHE A 72 -19.46 -4.75 0.25
N PRO A 73 -19.03 -5.92 -0.26
CA PRO A 73 -18.11 -6.81 0.44
C PRO A 73 -16.82 -6.08 0.84
N LEU A 74 -16.52 -6.12 2.15
CA LEU A 74 -15.27 -5.66 2.73
C LEU A 74 -14.69 -6.82 3.55
N SER A 75 -13.48 -7.25 3.21
CA SER A 75 -12.80 -8.34 3.90
C SER A 75 -11.46 -7.87 4.47
N GLU A 76 -11.15 -8.31 5.69
CA GLU A 76 -9.85 -8.09 6.29
C GLU A 76 -9.14 -9.43 6.46
N SER A 77 -7.87 -9.45 6.07
CA SER A 77 -7.06 -10.66 6.15
C SER A 77 -5.71 -10.39 6.79
N VAL A 78 -5.12 -11.44 7.37
CA VAL A 78 -3.68 -11.52 7.63
C VAL A 78 -3.05 -12.28 6.48
N VAL A 79 -1.96 -11.75 5.93
CA VAL A 79 -1.28 -12.29 4.75
C VAL A 79 0.20 -12.50 5.02
N GLY A 80 0.77 -13.53 4.40
CA GLY A 80 2.19 -13.84 4.51
C GLY A 80 2.51 -15.20 3.92
N PHE A 81 3.65 -15.77 4.32
CA PHE A 81 4.19 -16.97 3.70
C PHE A 81 4.51 -18.06 4.71
N GLN A 82 4.45 -19.31 4.26
CA GLN A 82 4.83 -20.49 5.02
C GLN A 82 5.93 -21.27 4.28
N ASP A 83 6.73 -22.02 5.04
CA ASP A 83 7.72 -22.96 4.47
C ASP A 83 7.07 -24.24 3.97
N ASN A 84 5.94 -24.63 4.57
CA ASN A 84 5.22 -25.86 4.29
C ASN A 84 3.77 -25.54 3.91
N ASN A 85 3.17 -26.38 3.06
CA ASN A 85 1.76 -26.25 2.70
C ASN A 85 0.88 -26.77 3.85
N SER A 86 0.31 -25.86 4.64
CA SER A 86 -0.63 -26.22 5.72
C SER A 86 -2.07 -26.42 5.24
N GLY A 87 -2.28 -26.57 3.92
CA GLY A 87 -3.60 -26.74 3.31
C GLY A 87 -4.33 -28.00 3.75
N ASP A 88 -3.60 -28.99 4.27
CA ASP A 88 -4.16 -30.22 4.83
C ASP A 88 -4.22 -30.22 6.36
N GLY A 89 -3.78 -29.14 7.02
CA GLY A 89 -3.86 -28.99 8.47
C GLY A 89 -5.23 -28.48 8.94
N ASP A 90 -5.59 -28.75 10.20
CA ASP A 90 -6.85 -28.27 10.78
C ASP A 90 -6.78 -26.81 11.26
N SER A 91 -5.57 -26.33 11.58
CA SER A 91 -5.35 -25.03 12.19
C SER A 91 -4.00 -24.43 11.82
N LEU A 92 -3.94 -23.10 11.87
CA LEU A 92 -2.75 -22.31 11.59
C LEU A 92 -2.62 -21.19 12.63
N PHE A 93 -1.37 -20.93 13.06
CA PHE A 93 -1.07 -19.81 13.94
C PHE A 93 -0.73 -18.58 13.08
N ALA A 94 -1.57 -17.55 13.09
CA ALA A 94 -1.42 -16.40 12.20
C ALA A 94 -0.06 -15.68 12.34
N ASN A 95 0.49 -15.64 13.55
CA ASN A 95 1.78 -15.00 13.82
C ASN A 95 2.99 -15.84 13.37
N SER A 96 2.80 -17.08 12.89
CA SER A 96 3.89 -17.86 12.29
C SER A 96 4.13 -17.52 10.82
N LEU A 97 3.26 -16.70 10.20
CA LEU A 97 3.46 -16.26 8.83
C LEU A 97 4.73 -15.42 8.70
N LYS A 98 5.47 -15.69 7.63
CA LYS A 98 6.74 -15.05 7.30
C LYS A 98 6.57 -14.00 6.21
N LYS A 99 7.61 -13.19 6.04
CA LYS A 99 7.72 -12.23 4.94
C LYS A 99 7.99 -12.88 3.58
N ASP A 100 8.52 -14.10 3.58
CA ASP A 100 8.83 -14.86 2.37
C ASP A 100 8.67 -16.36 2.62
N GLY A 101 8.53 -17.11 1.54
CA GLY A 101 8.33 -18.55 1.54
C GLY A 101 7.69 -19.06 0.25
N PRO A 102 7.64 -20.38 0.07
CA PRO A 102 7.00 -21.01 -1.07
C PRO A 102 5.47 -20.88 -1.08
N TYR A 103 4.82 -20.85 0.09
CA TYR A 103 3.35 -20.90 0.17
C TYR A 103 2.76 -19.60 0.66
N TYR A 104 2.20 -18.80 -0.26
CA TYR A 104 1.41 -17.63 0.10
C TYR A 104 0.13 -18.07 0.83
N THR A 105 -0.19 -17.40 1.93
CA THR A 105 -1.30 -17.77 2.80
C THR A 105 -2.10 -16.54 3.17
N VAL A 106 -3.43 -16.69 3.15
CA VAL A 106 -4.39 -15.65 3.52
C VAL A 106 -5.27 -16.20 4.64
N ILE A 107 -5.39 -15.45 5.73
CA ILE A 107 -6.18 -15.80 6.91
C ILE A 107 -7.28 -14.75 7.08
N ASP A 108 -8.53 -15.16 7.26
CA ASP A 108 -9.61 -14.25 7.66
C ASP A 108 -9.32 -13.70 9.07
N LYS A 109 -9.08 -12.39 9.14
CA LYS A 109 -8.71 -11.71 10.39
C LYS A 109 -9.82 -11.81 11.43
N GLY A 110 -11.09 -11.78 11.01
CA GLY A 110 -12.25 -11.87 11.90
C GLY A 110 -12.45 -13.25 12.54
N ARG A 111 -11.73 -14.26 12.06
CA ARG A 111 -11.86 -15.67 12.49
C ARG A 111 -10.66 -16.15 13.28
N THR A 112 -9.67 -15.30 13.48
CA THR A 112 -8.52 -15.57 14.35
C THR A 112 -8.95 -15.42 15.81
N ASN A 113 -8.73 -16.44 16.63
CA ASN A 113 -9.06 -16.38 18.04
C ASN A 113 -8.08 -15.47 18.82
N LYS A 114 -8.38 -15.22 20.10
CA LYS A 114 -7.54 -14.35 20.97
C LYS A 114 -6.09 -14.84 21.14
N PHE A 115 -5.81 -16.09 20.83
CA PHE A 115 -4.48 -16.70 20.90
C PHE A 115 -3.76 -16.69 19.55
N GLY A 116 -4.34 -16.10 18.50
CA GLY A 116 -3.74 -16.03 17.17
C GLY A 116 -3.95 -17.26 16.30
N TRP A 117 -4.77 -18.23 16.73
CA TRP A 117 -5.06 -19.43 15.94
C TRP A 117 -6.30 -19.25 15.08
N VAL A 118 -6.26 -19.81 13.87
CA VAL A 118 -7.38 -19.91 12.93
C VAL A 118 -7.56 -21.36 12.51
N HIS A 119 -8.81 -21.78 12.26
CA HIS A 119 -9.15 -23.11 11.78
C HIS A 119 -9.64 -23.06 10.33
N GLN A 120 -9.55 -24.18 9.62
CA GLN A 120 -10.25 -24.30 8.34
C GLN A 120 -11.76 -24.08 8.51
N PRO A 121 -12.46 -23.49 7.51
CA PRO A 121 -11.96 -23.02 6.21
C PRO A 121 -11.51 -21.55 6.21
N PHE A 122 -11.20 -20.97 7.38
CA PHE A 122 -10.95 -19.53 7.52
C PHE A 122 -9.52 -19.08 7.22
N TYR A 123 -8.71 -19.97 6.66
CA TYR A 123 -7.48 -19.62 5.97
C TYR A 123 -7.39 -20.41 4.67
N PHE A 124 -6.68 -19.88 3.69
CA PHE A 124 -6.47 -20.54 2.42
C PHE A 124 -5.06 -20.32 1.88
N ILE A 125 -4.59 -21.29 1.12
CA ILE A 125 -3.32 -21.27 0.39
C ILE A 125 -3.70 -21.39 -1.09
N PRO A 126 -3.50 -20.34 -1.90
CA PRO A 126 -3.83 -20.37 -3.33
C PRO A 126 -3.04 -21.48 -4.05
N GLN A 127 -3.62 -22.06 -5.10
CA GLN A 127 -2.89 -23.00 -5.95
C GLN A 127 -1.71 -22.33 -6.69
N TYR A 128 -1.79 -21.02 -6.91
CA TYR A 128 -0.74 -20.25 -7.55
C TYR A 128 -0.66 -18.83 -6.97
N PHE A 129 0.57 -18.35 -6.80
CA PHE A 129 0.89 -17.00 -6.37
C PHE A 129 2.17 -16.53 -7.07
N GLU A 130 2.10 -15.36 -7.69
CA GLU A 130 3.25 -14.66 -8.27
C GLU A 130 3.18 -13.17 -7.90
N ILE A 131 4.34 -12.58 -7.61
CA ILE A 131 4.46 -11.16 -7.29
C ILE A 131 5.72 -10.59 -7.95
N ARG A 132 5.56 -9.42 -8.58
CA ARG A 132 6.61 -8.56 -9.13
C ARG A 132 6.36 -7.12 -8.65
N GLU A 133 7.16 -6.17 -9.13
CA GLU A 133 7.08 -4.77 -8.70
C GLU A 133 5.69 -4.16 -8.95
N ASP A 134 5.10 -4.36 -10.12
CA ASP A 134 3.84 -3.74 -10.57
C ASP A 134 2.70 -4.74 -10.82
N PHE A 135 2.96 -6.03 -10.64
CA PHE A 135 2.05 -7.12 -10.97
C PHE A 135 1.97 -8.16 -9.85
N MET A 136 0.76 -8.59 -9.51
CA MET A 136 0.49 -9.70 -8.60
C MET A 136 -0.56 -10.62 -9.21
N ALA A 137 -0.35 -11.93 -9.16
CA ALA A 137 -1.31 -12.92 -9.61
C ALA A 137 -1.60 -13.95 -8.52
N ILE A 138 -2.87 -14.23 -8.31
CA ILE A 138 -3.34 -15.15 -7.27
C ILE A 138 -4.41 -16.06 -7.87
N ASN A 139 -4.26 -17.38 -7.73
CA ASN A 139 -5.29 -18.32 -8.14
C ASN A 139 -5.70 -19.20 -6.97
N GLY A 140 -6.92 -18.97 -6.47
CA GLY A 140 -7.58 -19.78 -5.42
C GLY A 140 -8.81 -20.54 -5.94
N GLY A 141 -8.88 -20.80 -7.24
CA GLY A 141 -10.06 -21.34 -7.95
C GLY A 141 -10.44 -20.49 -9.17
N LYS A 142 -10.13 -19.20 -9.13
CA LYS A 142 -10.13 -18.27 -10.26
C LYS A 142 -8.82 -17.48 -10.23
N LEU A 143 -8.22 -17.25 -11.40
CA LEU A 143 -7.04 -16.40 -11.53
C LEU A 143 -7.46 -14.93 -11.40
N HIS A 144 -6.86 -14.24 -10.44
CA HIS A 144 -6.93 -12.80 -10.27
C HIS A 144 -5.58 -12.21 -10.65
N GLU A 145 -5.61 -11.27 -11.59
CA GLU A 145 -4.44 -10.50 -12.02
C GLU A 145 -4.60 -9.08 -11.49
N LEU A 146 -3.60 -8.60 -10.79
CA LEU A 146 -3.65 -7.39 -10.00
C LEU A 146 -2.56 -6.44 -10.46
N THR A 147 -2.94 -5.20 -10.75
CA THR A 147 -1.99 -4.13 -11.10
C THR A 147 -1.79 -3.20 -9.91
N ARG A 148 -0.53 -2.82 -9.65
CA ARG A 148 -0.21 -1.87 -8.58
C ARG A 148 -0.73 -0.47 -8.92
N LEU A 149 -1.35 0.16 -7.94
CA LEU A 149 -1.77 1.56 -8.01
C LEU A 149 -0.97 2.42 -7.02
N ASN A 150 -0.63 3.63 -7.45
CA ASN A 150 -0.01 4.64 -6.57
C ASN A 150 -1.00 5.25 -5.57
N ARG A 151 -2.30 5.16 -5.87
CA ARG A 151 -3.40 5.70 -5.05
C ARG A 151 -4.67 4.93 -5.28
N LEU A 152 -5.57 4.97 -4.30
CA LEU A 152 -6.92 4.45 -4.47
C LEU A 152 -7.71 5.39 -5.38
N PRO A 153 -8.45 4.90 -6.40
CA PRO A 153 -9.32 5.75 -7.22
C PRO A 153 -10.36 6.48 -6.36
N GLU A 154 -10.77 7.68 -6.80
CA GLU A 154 -11.63 8.58 -6.02
C GLU A 154 -12.93 7.91 -5.54
N ILE A 155 -13.60 7.18 -6.43
CA ILE A 155 -14.81 6.43 -6.12
C ILE A 155 -14.58 5.40 -5.00
N ALA A 156 -13.49 4.62 -5.07
CA ALA A 156 -13.13 3.63 -4.08
C ALA A 156 -12.73 4.28 -2.74
N LEU A 157 -12.03 5.42 -2.79
CA LEU A 157 -11.68 6.20 -1.59
C LEU A 157 -12.93 6.74 -0.88
N ARG A 158 -13.88 7.31 -1.64
CA ARG A 158 -15.17 7.78 -1.13
C ARG A 158 -16.00 6.65 -0.53
N MET A 159 -16.07 5.51 -1.22
CA MET A 159 -16.76 4.32 -0.72
C MET A 159 -16.16 3.81 0.58
N LEU A 160 -14.82 3.71 0.66
CA LEU A 160 -14.13 3.27 1.86
C LEU A 160 -14.30 4.24 3.03
N TYR A 161 -14.24 5.55 2.77
CA TYR A 161 -14.52 6.59 3.76
C TYR A 161 -15.94 6.48 4.33
N ASN A 162 -16.95 6.37 3.46
CA ASN A 162 -18.34 6.25 3.89
C ASN A 162 -18.63 4.94 4.63
N ARG A 163 -18.01 3.84 4.19
CA ARG A 163 -18.03 2.55 4.91
C ARG A 163 -17.46 2.71 6.32
N GLY A 164 -16.33 3.40 6.46
CA GLY A 164 -15.73 3.73 7.75
C GLY A 164 -16.65 4.51 8.68
N LYS A 165 -17.38 5.50 8.17
CA LYS A 165 -18.39 6.23 8.97
C LYS A 165 -19.48 5.31 9.52
N ARG A 166 -20.02 4.40 8.70
CA ARG A 166 -21.05 3.45 9.13
C ARG A 166 -20.51 2.51 10.20
N ASP A 167 -19.33 1.96 9.96
CA ASP A 167 -18.73 0.94 10.82
C ASP A 167 -18.02 1.54 12.04
N ARG A 168 -18.01 2.88 12.16
CA ARG A 168 -17.32 3.67 13.20
C ARG A 168 -15.82 3.35 13.27
N ARG A 169 -15.18 3.23 12.11
CA ARG A 169 -13.76 2.89 11.95
C ARG A 169 -13.10 3.69 10.84
N ASP A 170 -11.84 4.06 11.02
CA ASP A 170 -11.06 4.78 10.02
C ASP A 170 -10.17 3.83 9.20
N TYR A 171 -10.78 3.13 8.23
CA TYR A 171 -10.05 2.22 7.35
C TYR A 171 -8.96 2.92 6.53
N ILE A 172 -9.16 4.19 6.18
CA ILE A 172 -8.21 4.97 5.39
C ILE A 172 -6.94 5.19 6.22
N LYS A 173 -7.07 5.62 7.46
CA LYS A 173 -5.91 5.75 8.36
C LYS A 173 -5.25 4.39 8.63
N ASP A 174 -6.06 3.36 8.88
CA ASP A 174 -5.56 2.03 9.24
C ASP A 174 -4.77 1.38 8.09
N TYR A 175 -5.22 1.49 6.84
CA TYR A 175 -4.63 0.77 5.70
C TYR A 175 -3.86 1.63 4.72
N LEU A 176 -4.27 2.89 4.49
CA LEU A 176 -3.59 3.79 3.55
C LEU A 176 -2.61 4.73 4.26
N GLY A 177 -2.81 5.00 5.55
CA GLY A 177 -1.94 5.91 6.31
C GLY A 177 -2.01 7.37 5.85
N ILE A 178 -3.04 7.73 5.08
CA ILE A 178 -3.28 9.09 4.58
C ILE A 178 -4.36 9.79 5.41
N LYS A 179 -4.44 11.12 5.26
CA LYS A 179 -5.55 11.92 5.79
C LYS A 179 -6.49 12.29 4.65
N VAL A 180 -7.79 12.28 4.92
CA VAL A 180 -8.81 12.71 3.95
C VAL A 180 -9.78 13.70 4.60
N VAL A 181 -10.49 14.46 3.77
CA VAL A 181 -11.60 15.31 4.19
C VAL A 181 -12.75 15.18 3.21
N GLU A 182 -13.97 15.15 3.75
CA GLU A 182 -15.21 15.23 2.98
C GLU A 182 -15.60 16.69 2.79
N ILE A 183 -15.87 17.09 1.56
CA ILE A 183 -16.37 18.42 1.22
C ILE A 183 -17.80 18.57 1.74
N LYS A 184 -18.02 19.61 2.55
CA LYS A 184 -19.32 19.88 3.21
C LYS A 184 -20.14 20.98 2.56
N LYS A 185 -19.57 21.70 1.60
CA LYS A 185 -20.26 22.77 0.88
C LYS A 185 -20.76 22.24 -0.45
N GLN A 186 -21.93 22.71 -0.89
CA GLN A 186 -22.46 22.42 -2.23
C GLN A 186 -21.47 22.73 -3.35
N LYS A 187 -20.66 23.78 -3.16
CA LYS A 187 -19.57 24.18 -4.06
C LYS A 187 -18.37 24.66 -3.24
N GLU A 188 -17.24 23.98 -3.39
CA GLU A 188 -15.96 24.40 -2.83
C GLU A 188 -14.99 24.76 -3.96
N THR A 189 -14.59 26.03 -4.02
CA THR A 189 -13.61 26.51 -4.98
C THR A 189 -12.23 25.96 -4.65
N VAL A 190 -11.57 25.35 -5.63
CA VAL A 190 -10.17 24.98 -5.54
C VAL A 190 -9.30 26.17 -5.94
N TYR A 191 -8.23 26.40 -5.18
CA TYR A 191 -7.27 27.47 -5.40
C TYR A 191 -5.92 26.89 -5.85
N SER A 192 -5.22 27.59 -6.75
CA SER A 192 -3.87 27.17 -7.17
C SER A 192 -2.80 27.52 -6.13
N LEU A 193 -3.03 28.61 -5.40
CA LEU A 193 -2.29 29.07 -4.23
C LEU A 193 -3.31 29.65 -3.24
N PRO A 194 -2.99 29.75 -1.94
CA PRO A 194 -3.76 30.60 -1.03
C PRO A 194 -4.06 31.95 -1.72
N ASP A 195 -5.34 32.33 -1.75
CA ASP A 195 -5.86 33.56 -2.36
C ASP A 195 -5.88 33.65 -3.91
N LYS A 196 -5.48 32.61 -4.65
CA LYS A 196 -5.59 32.54 -6.12
C LYS A 196 -6.60 31.48 -6.60
N PRO A 197 -7.90 31.82 -6.76
CA PRO A 197 -8.94 30.86 -7.11
C PRO A 197 -8.75 30.31 -8.53
N THR A 198 -9.28 29.11 -8.75
CA THR A 198 -9.38 28.48 -10.07
C THR A 198 -10.86 28.35 -10.49
N ASN A 199 -11.10 27.82 -11.69
CA ASN A 199 -12.45 27.47 -12.15
C ASN A 199 -12.89 26.06 -11.69
N ILE A 200 -12.04 25.33 -10.96
CA ILE A 200 -12.36 24.00 -10.45
C ILE A 200 -13.23 24.14 -9.19
N GLN A 201 -14.30 23.35 -9.15
CA GLN A 201 -15.25 23.28 -8.05
C GLN A 201 -15.38 21.83 -7.60
N LEU A 202 -15.31 21.60 -6.30
CA LEU A 202 -15.68 20.32 -5.69
C LEU A 202 -17.11 20.41 -5.16
N SER A 203 -17.79 19.28 -5.14
CA SER A 203 -19.17 19.15 -4.72
C SER A 203 -19.27 18.60 -3.31
N GLU A 204 -20.42 18.82 -2.67
CA GLU A 204 -20.71 18.23 -1.36
C GLU A 204 -20.66 16.70 -1.44
N GLY A 205 -19.97 16.08 -0.48
CA GLY A 205 -19.77 14.63 -0.43
C GLY A 205 -18.52 14.13 -1.14
N ASP A 206 -17.82 14.97 -1.92
CA ASP A 206 -16.50 14.64 -2.46
C ASP A 206 -15.52 14.34 -1.32
N VAL A 207 -14.68 13.32 -1.49
CA VAL A 207 -13.66 12.95 -0.50
C VAL A 207 -12.30 13.13 -1.12
N VAL A 208 -11.51 14.04 -0.55
CA VAL A 208 -10.19 14.42 -1.08
C VAL A 208 -9.08 14.11 -0.09
N THR A 209 -7.88 13.84 -0.60
CA THR A 209 -6.70 13.55 0.23
C THR A 209 -6.06 14.85 0.69
N ILE A 210 -5.72 14.97 1.97
CA ILE A 210 -4.95 16.10 2.50
C ILE A 210 -3.46 15.78 2.36
N VAL A 211 -2.76 16.64 1.63
CA VAL A 211 -1.31 16.55 1.39
C VAL A 211 -0.54 17.46 2.34
N GLU A 212 -1.10 18.63 2.67
CA GLU A 212 -0.45 19.64 3.50
C GLU A 212 -1.50 20.49 4.25
N GLU A 213 -1.15 20.99 5.44
CA GLU A 213 -1.96 21.94 6.20
C GLU A 213 -1.18 23.23 6.44
N ASN A 214 -1.76 24.40 6.10
CA ASN A 214 -1.12 25.68 6.32
C ASN A 214 -2.13 26.75 6.76
N ARG A 215 -2.04 27.20 8.02
CA ARG A 215 -2.68 28.43 8.58
C ARG A 215 -4.02 28.82 7.93
N GLY A 216 -5.00 27.91 7.99
CA GLY A 216 -6.37 28.12 7.47
C GLY A 216 -6.64 27.52 6.09
N TRP A 217 -5.67 26.84 5.50
CA TRP A 217 -5.76 26.18 4.20
C TRP A 217 -5.36 24.71 4.29
N LEU A 218 -5.97 23.90 3.43
CA LEU A 218 -5.61 22.51 3.19
C LEU A 218 -5.14 22.38 1.74
N LYS A 219 -3.92 21.89 1.53
CA LYS A 219 -3.50 21.43 0.21
C LYS A 219 -4.06 20.02 0.03
N ILE A 220 -4.78 19.83 -1.04
CA ILE A 220 -5.50 18.59 -1.33
C ILE A 220 -5.04 18.00 -2.66
N ASP A 221 -5.08 16.67 -2.76
CA ASP A 221 -5.16 15.94 -4.01
C ASP A 221 -6.62 15.54 -4.21
N TYR A 222 -7.26 16.14 -5.21
CA TYR A 222 -8.67 15.89 -5.55
C TYR A 222 -8.84 14.89 -6.70
N GLY A 223 -7.85 14.02 -6.89
CA GLY A 223 -7.91 12.92 -7.85
C GLY A 223 -6.83 13.05 -8.92
N ALA A 224 -6.27 11.92 -9.34
CA ALA A 224 -5.27 11.83 -10.41
C ALA A 224 -4.04 12.75 -10.26
N GLY A 225 -3.76 13.28 -9.07
CA GLY A 225 -2.56 14.06 -8.77
C GLY A 225 -2.79 15.54 -8.98
N ASN A 226 -4.05 15.90 -9.18
CA ASN A 226 -4.47 17.27 -9.29
C ASN A 226 -4.42 17.89 -7.89
N LEU A 227 -3.45 18.79 -7.73
CA LEU A 227 -3.22 19.47 -6.46
C LEU A 227 -3.90 20.83 -6.47
N GLY A 228 -4.43 21.21 -5.32
CA GLY A 228 -4.97 22.54 -5.10
C GLY A 228 -5.13 22.84 -3.62
N TRP A 229 -5.60 24.03 -3.32
CA TRP A 229 -5.85 24.50 -1.97
C TRP A 229 -7.34 24.74 -1.77
N ILE A 230 -7.86 24.29 -0.63
CA ILE A 230 -9.19 24.66 -0.16
C ILE A 230 -9.06 25.35 1.20
N LYS A 231 -10.01 26.21 1.54
CA LYS A 231 -10.06 26.79 2.88
C LYS A 231 -10.35 25.66 3.87
N LYS A 232 -9.59 25.60 4.96
CA LYS A 232 -9.84 24.65 6.04
C LYS A 232 -11.27 24.90 6.55
N PRO A 233 -12.13 23.86 6.63
CA PRO A 233 -13.42 24.02 7.27
C PRO A 233 -13.17 24.35 8.75
N PHE A 234 -13.33 25.62 9.12
CA PHE A 234 -13.36 26.01 10.52
C PHE A 234 -14.64 25.40 11.10
N GLY A 235 -14.48 24.44 12.02
CA GLY A 235 -15.62 23.86 12.72
C GLY A 235 -16.50 24.98 13.27
N LYS A 236 -17.76 25.00 12.85
CA LYS A 236 -18.84 25.54 13.67
C LYS A 236 -19.46 24.36 14.40
#